data_AF-A0A951QGJ2-F1
#
_entry.id   AF-A0A951QGJ2-F1
#
_cell.length_a   1.000
_cell.length_b   1.000
_cell.length_c   1.000
_cell.angle_alpha   90.00
_cell.angle_beta   90.00
_cell.angle_gamma   90.00
#
_symmetry.space_group_name_H-M   'P 1'
#
loop_
_entity.id
_entity.type
_entity.pdbx_description
1 polymer ?
#
loop_
_entity_poly.entity_id
_entity_poly.type
_entity_poly.pdbx_seq_one_letter_code
_entity_poly.pdbx_strand_id
1 'polypeptide(L)'
;MPPLAKTVALKQVPLLTQPLFGNLIRELRRLSNMTQGQFAAAIGVSYVTVSRWEAGRIQPSALALRQVQAFIERLSQSTAEPIQVRGKELLALSFGQRQR
;
A
#
# COMPACT_ATOMS: atom_id res chain seq x y z
N MET A 1 -1.01 -27.75 0.93
CA MET A 1 -0.19 -26.67 1.50
C MET A 1 0.16 -25.72 0.37
N PRO A 2 -0.18 -24.43 0.50
CA PRO A 2 0.74 -23.46 1.08
C PRO A 2 0.35 -23.06 2.52
N PRO A 3 1.30 -22.64 3.37
CA PRO A 3 1.02 -22.28 4.76
C PRO A 3 0.38 -20.90 4.84
N LEU A 4 -0.71 -20.82 5.62
CA LEU A 4 -1.40 -19.58 6.00
C LEU A 4 -0.41 -18.70 6.78
N ALA A 5 0.06 -17.64 6.13
CA ALA A 5 0.95 -16.65 6.72
C ALA A 5 0.34 -16.05 7.99
N LYS A 6 1.17 -15.92 9.02
CA LYS A 6 0.84 -15.42 10.35
C LYS A 6 0.10 -14.08 10.26
N THR A 7 -1.10 -14.03 10.83
CA THR A 7 -1.93 -12.84 10.99
C THR A 7 -1.18 -11.76 11.77
N VAL A 8 -0.66 -10.75 11.07
CA VAL A 8 -0.19 -9.52 11.72
C VAL A 8 -1.41 -8.61 11.96
N ALA A 9 -1.64 -8.30 13.24
CA ALA A 9 -2.77 -7.52 13.71
C ALA A 9 -2.71 -6.06 13.21
N LEU A 10 -3.68 -5.67 12.39
CA LEU A 10 -3.91 -4.28 12.00
C LEU A 10 -4.48 -3.47 13.17
N LYS A 11 -3.64 -3.08 14.14
CA LYS A 11 -4.08 -2.24 15.26
C LYS A 11 -3.78 -0.74 15.07
N GLN A 12 -3.44 -0.27 13.86
CA GLN A 12 -2.97 1.11 13.62
C GLN A 12 -3.63 1.83 12.42
N VAL A 13 -4.95 1.67 12.26
CA VAL A 13 -5.73 2.24 11.14
C VAL A 13 -6.02 3.78 11.16
N PRO A 14 -5.76 4.61 12.19
CA PRO A 14 -6.27 6.00 12.15
C PRO A 14 -5.57 6.97 11.19
N LEU A 15 -4.34 6.70 10.75
CA LEU A 15 -3.52 7.69 10.02
C LEU A 15 -3.57 7.58 8.49
N LEU A 16 -4.06 6.46 7.94
CA LEU A 16 -4.21 6.25 6.50
C LEU A 16 -5.66 6.46 6.05
N THR A 17 -6.22 7.60 6.43
CA THR A 17 -7.53 8.06 5.97
C THR A 17 -7.38 8.95 4.74
N GLN A 18 -8.50 9.21 4.08
CA GLN A 18 -8.49 10.14 2.96
C GLN A 18 -8.29 11.59 3.42
N PRO A 19 -7.57 12.41 2.62
CA PRO A 19 -7.02 12.12 1.29
C PRO A 19 -5.61 11.51 1.29
N LEU A 20 -4.99 11.30 2.46
CA LEU A 20 -3.60 10.84 2.57
C LEU A 20 -3.39 9.48 1.92
N PHE A 21 -4.35 8.57 2.08
CA PHE A 21 -4.30 7.27 1.44
C PHE A 21 -4.27 7.38 -0.10
N GLY A 22 -5.10 8.23 -0.69
CA GLY A 22 -5.10 8.49 -2.13
C GLY A 22 -3.76 9.00 -2.65
N ASN A 23 -3.08 9.85 -1.88
CA ASN A 23 -1.74 10.34 -2.21
C ASN A 23 -0.69 9.24 -2.14
N LEU A 24 -0.76 8.37 -1.12
CA LEU A 24 0.11 7.18 -1.01
C LEU A 24 -0.04 6.26 -2.22
N ILE A 25 -1.28 5.96 -2.64
CA ILE A 25 -1.54 5.12 -3.82
C ILE A 25 -0.90 5.72 -5.08
N ARG A 26 -1.05 7.03 -5.28
CA ARG A 26 -0.47 7.73 -6.43
C ARG A 26 1.06 7.67 -6.42
N GLU A 27 1.69 7.83 -5.26
CA GLU A 27 3.14 7.73 -5.08
C GLU A 27 3.64 6.32 -5.39
N LEU A 28 3.05 5.28 -4.78
CA LEU A 28 3.44 3.88 -5.01
C LEU A 28 3.34 3.47 -6.47
N ARG A 29 2.29 3.93 -7.13
CA ARG A 29 2.06 3.69 -8.54
C ARG A 29 3.12 4.37 -9.41
N ARG A 30 3.49 5.62 -9.11
CA ARG A 30 4.56 6.35 -9.84
C ARG A 30 5.93 5.70 -9.61
N LEU A 31 6.24 5.32 -8.38
CA LEU A 31 7.49 4.62 -8.04
C LEU A 31 7.64 3.28 -8.78
N SER A 32 6.52 2.61 -9.04
CA SER A 32 6.49 1.34 -9.76
C SER A 32 6.23 1.50 -11.27
N ASN A 33 6.17 2.74 -11.78
CA ASN A 33 5.82 3.09 -13.15
C ASN A 33 4.53 2.40 -13.68
N MET A 34 3.51 2.32 -12.83
CA MET A 34 2.25 1.66 -13.15
C MET A 34 1.15 2.67 -13.55
N THR A 35 0.22 2.24 -14.40
CA THR A 35 -1.07 2.89 -14.56
C THR A 35 -2.01 2.53 -13.40
N GLN A 36 -3.11 3.27 -13.22
CA GLN A 36 -4.08 2.96 -12.17
C GLN A 36 -4.63 1.53 -12.32
N GLY A 37 -4.83 1.06 -13.56
CA GLY A 37 -5.29 -0.30 -13.87
C GLY A 37 -4.25 -1.37 -13.53
N GLN A 38 -2.97 -1.14 -13.89
CA GLN A 38 -1.88 -2.04 -13.54
C GLN A 38 -1.69 -2.15 -12.03
N PHE A 39 -1.75 -1.02 -11.32
CA PHE A 39 -1.67 -1.02 -9.87
C PHE A 39 -2.86 -1.75 -9.24
N ALA A 40 -4.08 -1.49 -9.72
CA ALA A 40 -5.29 -2.17 -9.26
C ALA A 40 -5.19 -3.70 -9.41
N ALA A 41 -4.73 -4.17 -10.57
CA ALA A 41 -4.47 -5.58 -10.82
C ALA A 41 -3.40 -6.15 -9.88
N ALA A 42 -2.33 -5.39 -9.63
CA ALA A 42 -1.21 -5.82 -8.78
C ALA A 42 -1.60 -6.02 -7.30
N ILE A 43 -2.61 -5.28 -6.80
CA ILE A 43 -3.10 -5.39 -5.41
C ILE A 43 -4.46 -6.11 -5.32
N GLY A 44 -5.03 -6.58 -6.44
CA GLY A 44 -6.27 -7.36 -6.46
C GLY A 44 -7.54 -6.55 -6.18
N VAL A 45 -7.63 -5.31 -6.69
CA VAL A 45 -8.84 -4.47 -6.61
C VAL A 45 -9.25 -3.95 -8.00
N SER A 46 -10.43 -3.33 -8.09
CA SER A 46 -10.89 -2.74 -9.36
C SER A 46 -10.19 -1.42 -9.67
N TYR A 47 -10.05 -1.09 -10.95
CA TYR A 47 -9.59 0.23 -11.42
C TYR A 47 -10.40 1.38 -10.77
N VAL A 48 -11.73 1.22 -10.70
CA VAL A 48 -12.63 2.23 -10.12
C VAL A 48 -12.32 2.48 -8.64
N THR A 49 -11.95 1.43 -7.91
CA THR A 49 -11.54 1.53 -6.50
C THR A 49 -10.29 2.40 -6.36
N VAL A 50 -9.25 2.14 -7.16
CA VAL A 50 -8.01 2.94 -7.17
C VAL A 50 -8.26 4.38 -7.59
N SER A 51 -9.07 4.60 -8.63
CA SER A 51 -9.43 5.95 -9.10
C SER A 51 -10.14 6.76 -8.01
N ARG A 52 -11.11 6.16 -7.32
CA ARG A 52 -11.82 6.81 -6.20
C ARG A 52 -10.91 7.03 -4.99
N TRP A 53 -9.96 6.13 -4.73
CA TRP A 53 -8.95 6.34 -3.69
C TRP A 53 -8.06 7.53 -4.01
N GLU A 54 -7.45 7.57 -5.20
CA GLU A 54 -6.58 8.67 -5.62
C GLU A 54 -7.31 10.03 -5.65
N ALA A 55 -8.63 10.01 -5.89
CA ALA A 55 -9.49 11.20 -5.86
C ALA A 55 -10.02 11.57 -4.45
N GLY A 56 -9.65 10.83 -3.39
CA GLY A 56 -10.11 11.10 -2.03
C GLY A 56 -11.57 10.78 -1.74
N ARG A 57 -12.28 10.11 -2.67
CA ARG A 57 -13.75 9.98 -2.64
C ARG A 57 -14.27 8.86 -1.73
N ILE A 58 -13.46 7.83 -1.48
CA ILE A 58 -13.84 6.70 -0.63
C ILE A 58 -12.70 6.31 0.31
N GLN A 59 -13.03 5.88 1.52
CA GLN A 59 -12.08 5.33 2.48
C GLN A 59 -11.69 3.89 2.09
N PRO A 60 -10.41 3.49 2.13
CA PRO A 60 -10.02 2.08 1.98
C PRO A 60 -10.60 1.20 3.09
N SER A 61 -10.92 -0.04 2.73
CA SER A 61 -11.26 -1.08 3.71
C SER A 61 -10.01 -1.61 4.41
N ALA A 62 -10.19 -2.33 5.52
CA ALA A 62 -9.09 -3.02 6.20
C ALA A 62 -8.37 -4.02 5.29
N LEU A 63 -9.08 -4.68 4.37
CA LEU A 63 -8.49 -5.58 3.37
C LEU A 63 -7.59 -4.82 2.39
N ALA A 64 -8.07 -3.69 1.89
CA ALA A 64 -7.30 -2.83 1.00
C ALA A 64 -6.00 -2.32 1.65
N LEU A 65 -6.07 -1.93 2.93
CA LEU A 65 -4.89 -1.54 3.69
C LEU A 65 -3.85 -2.67 3.76
N ARG A 66 -4.27 -3.92 3.97
CA ARG A 66 -3.35 -5.09 3.95
C ARG A 66 -2.73 -5.32 2.60
N GLN A 67 -3.53 -5.23 1.53
CA GLN A 67 -3.04 -5.44 0.16
C GLN A 67 -1.98 -4.39 -0.20
N VAL A 68 -2.23 -3.13 0.17
CA VAL A 68 -1.25 -2.05 -0.02
C VAL A 68 -0.01 -2.26 0.83
N GLN A 69 -0.16 -2.60 2.12
CA GLN A 69 1.00 -2.90 2.98
C GLN A 69 1.87 -4.02 2.38
N ALA A 70 1.27 -5.13 1.97
CA ALA A 70 1.98 -6.24 1.33
C ALA A 70 2.68 -5.81 0.03
N PHE A 71 2.08 -4.91 -0.75
CA PHE A 71 2.71 -4.36 -1.94
C PHE A 71 3.97 -3.56 -1.60
N ILE A 72 3.93 -2.71 -0.56
CA ILE A 72 5.08 -1.91 -0.13
C ILE A 72 6.18 -2.81 0.46
N GLU A 73 5.82 -3.85 1.22
CA GLU A 73 6.75 -4.88 1.70
C GLU A 73 7.48 -5.59 0.56
N ARG A 74 6.82 -5.80 -0.57
CA ARG A 74 7.47 -6.32 -1.78
C ARG A 74 8.42 -5.30 -2.41
N LEU A 75 8.03 -4.01 -2.45
CA LEU A 75 8.91 -2.96 -2.96
C LEU A 75 10.17 -2.77 -2.10
N SER A 76 10.07 -2.90 -0.78
CA SER A 76 11.22 -2.78 0.13
C SER A 76 12.23 -3.92 -0.01
N GLN A 77 11.84 -5.01 -0.68
CA GLN A 77 12.67 -6.16 -1.03
C GLN A 77 13.12 -6.13 -2.50
N SER A 78 12.78 -5.08 -3.26
CA SER A 78 13.21 -4.91 -4.65
C SER A 78 14.75 -4.84 -4.76
N THR A 79 15.29 -5.43 -5.81
CA THR A 79 16.74 -5.40 -6.13
C THR A 79 17.19 -4.07 -6.76
N ALA A 80 16.24 -3.23 -7.18
CA ALA A 80 16.53 -1.87 -7.65
C ALA A 80 16.63 -0.91 -6.47
N GLU A 81 17.85 -0.48 -6.14
CA GLU A 81 18.18 0.45 -5.03
C GLU A 81 17.20 1.64 -4.87
N PRO A 82 16.85 2.41 -5.93
CA PRO A 82 15.93 3.54 -5.79
C PRO A 82 14.53 3.15 -5.29
N ILE A 83 14.03 1.98 -5.70
CA ILE A 83 12.71 1.46 -5.30
C ILE A 83 12.79 0.89 -3.88
N GLN A 84 13.91 0.25 -3.55
CA GLN A 84 14.13 -0.38 -2.26
C GLN A 84 14.17 0.64 -1.11
N VAL A 85 14.99 1.70 -1.26
CA VAL A 85 15.12 2.77 -0.26
C VAL A 85 13.78 3.44 -0.03
N ARG A 86 13.09 3.81 -1.11
CA ARG A 86 11.80 4.50 -1.03
C ARG A 86 10.70 3.60 -0.46
N GLY A 87 10.70 2.30 -0.76
CA GLY A 87 9.78 1.33 -0.17
C GLY A 87 9.95 1.22 1.36
N LYS A 88 11.20 1.19 1.85
CA LYS A 88 11.50 1.18 3.30
C LYS A 88 11.01 2.46 3.99
N GLU A 89 11.22 3.63 3.38
CA GLU A 89 10.70 4.91 3.90
C GLU A 89 9.17 4.93 3.98
N LEU A 90 8.48 4.45 2.94
CA LEU A 90 7.02 4.44 2.90
C LEU A 90 6.42 3.49 3.95
N LEU A 91 7.06 2.34 4.22
CA LEU A 91 6.68 1.48 5.34
C LEU A 91 6.84 2.20 6.68
N ALA A 92 7.97 2.87 6.89
CA ALA A 92 8.24 3.58 8.14
C ALA A 92 7.26 4.74 8.37
N LEU A 93 6.92 5.50 7.32
CA LEU A 93 6.02 6.65 7.41
C LEU A 93 4.55 6.26 7.50
N SER A 94 4.15 5.21 6.78
CA SER A 94 2.73 4.83 6.63
C SER A 94 2.29 3.77 7.64
N PHE A 95 3.22 2.92 8.11
CA PHE A 95 2.95 1.77 8.96
C PHE A 95 3.93 1.66 10.15
N GLY A 96 4.84 2.62 10.33
CA GLY A 96 5.86 2.59 11.37
C GLY A 96 5.53 3.46 12.58
N GLN A 97 4.95 2.86 13.62
CA GLN A 97 5.22 3.23 15.02
C GLN A 97 5.38 1.96 15.86
N ARG A 98 6.51 1.91 16.59
CA ARG A 98 7.01 0.79 17.40
C ARG A 98 5.89 0.03 18.14
N GLN A 99 5.79 -1.27 17.88
CA GLN A 99 5.43 -2.18 18.96
C GLN A 99 6.67 -2.31 19.85
N ARG A 100 6.62 -1.68 21.02
CA ARG A 100 7.36 -2.17 22.18
C ARG A 100 6.68 -3.43 22.68
#